data_AF-A0A6P0HMS9-F1
#
_entry.id   AF-A0A6P0HMS9-F1
#
_cell.length_a   1.000
_cell.length_b   1.000
_cell.length_c   1.000
_cell.angle_alpha   90.00
_cell.angle_beta   90.00
_cell.angle_gamma   90.00
#
_symmetry.space_group_name_H-M   'P 1'
#
loop_
_entity.id
_entity.type
_entity.pdbx_description
1 polymer ?
#
loop_
_entity_poly.entity_id
_entity_poly.type
_entity_poly.pdbx_seq_one_letter_code
_entity_poly.pdbx_strand_id
1 'polypeptide(L)'
;MSTPRPDHDQPGQPDEPGGLRGWWRRITRPWPEAAFTEIGTHAVVLDAVGEQPVAVIREVRRMTGWDLVRAKHAVDAAPVQAPAGTTTQGVVLVAGLSAASAAAACEALAAAGATARVAEGW
;
A
#
# COMPACT_ATOMS: atom_id res chain seq x y z
N MET A 1 43.85 22.42 -34.17
CA MET A 1 43.03 22.21 -32.97
C MET A 1 41.58 22.05 -33.42
N SER A 2 40.80 21.25 -32.66
CA SER A 2 39.39 20.87 -32.87
C SER A 2 39.15 19.53 -33.59
N THR A 3 39.25 18.44 -32.82
CA THR A 3 38.51 17.20 -33.05
C THR A 3 37.10 17.34 -32.43
N PRO A 4 36.02 16.86 -33.10
CA PRO A 4 34.68 16.86 -32.52
C PRO A 4 34.54 15.75 -31.47
N ARG A 5 33.79 16.07 -30.41
CA ARG A 5 33.39 15.19 -29.31
C ARG A 5 32.59 14.00 -29.84
N PRO A 6 32.76 12.77 -29.30
CA PRO A 6 31.92 11.65 -29.69
C PRO A 6 30.50 11.84 -29.14
N ASP A 7 29.53 11.70 -30.04
CA ASP A 7 28.13 11.44 -29.77
C ASP A 7 28.05 10.18 -28.91
N HIS A 8 27.66 10.32 -27.64
CA HIS A 8 27.16 9.19 -26.88
C HIS A 8 25.70 8.99 -27.26
N ASP A 9 25.54 8.26 -28.36
CA ASP A 9 24.44 7.33 -28.58
C ASP A 9 24.26 6.53 -27.27
N GLN A 10 23.19 6.83 -26.54
CA GLN A 10 22.86 6.15 -25.30
C GLN A 10 21.99 4.95 -25.68
N PRO A 11 22.53 3.72 -25.70
CA PRO A 11 21.76 2.54 -26.08
C PRO A 11 20.62 2.32 -25.08
N GLY A 12 19.48 1.87 -25.62
CA GLY A 12 18.22 1.65 -24.92
C GLY A 12 18.41 1.08 -23.51
N GLN A 13 17.90 1.83 -22.54
CA GLN A 13 17.86 1.40 -21.15
C GLN A 13 16.95 0.16 -21.06
N PRO A 14 17.45 -0.98 -20.57
CA PRO A 14 16.66 -2.21 -20.52
C PRO A 14 15.51 -2.06 -19.52
N ASP A 15 14.37 -2.67 -19.83
CA ASP A 15 13.27 -2.89 -18.90
C ASP A 15 13.80 -3.63 -17.65
N GLU A 16 14.03 -2.89 -16.55
CA GLU A 16 14.40 -3.46 -15.26
C GLU A 16 13.13 -3.92 -14.51
N PRO A 17 12.95 -5.22 -14.26
CA PRO A 17 11.92 -5.70 -13.34
C PRO A 17 12.48 -5.61 -11.91
N GLY A 18 11.92 -4.71 -11.08
CA GLY A 18 12.10 -4.80 -9.62
C GLY A 18 12.84 -3.67 -8.92
N GLY A 19 13.00 -2.49 -9.53
CA GLY A 19 13.60 -1.34 -8.85
C GLY A 19 12.61 -0.53 -8.00
N LEU A 20 12.84 -0.46 -6.68
CA LEU A 20 12.18 0.41 -5.68
C LEU A 20 12.10 1.92 -6.07
N ARG A 21 12.69 2.31 -7.20
CA ARG A 21 12.66 3.67 -7.77
C ARG A 21 11.48 3.88 -8.75
N GLY A 22 10.92 2.82 -9.33
CA GLY A 22 9.74 2.88 -10.20
C GLY A 22 8.41 2.87 -9.43
N TRP A 23 8.42 2.38 -8.18
CA TRP A 23 7.21 2.25 -7.35
C TRP A 23 6.55 3.62 -7.05
N TRP A 24 7.33 4.72 -7.06
CA TRP A 24 6.87 6.04 -6.65
C TRP A 24 5.81 6.57 -7.61
N ARG A 25 5.92 6.26 -8.92
CA ARG A 25 4.99 6.76 -9.94
C ARG A 25 3.64 6.05 -9.94
N ARG A 26 3.54 4.85 -9.36
CA ARG A 26 2.27 4.09 -9.26
C ARG A 26 1.49 4.43 -7.98
N ILE A 27 2.18 4.80 -6.90
CA ILE A 27 1.61 5.12 -5.58
C ILE A 27 1.20 6.62 -5.46
N THR A 28 1.73 7.50 -6.32
CA THR A 28 1.33 8.92 -6.40
C THR A 28 0.00 9.16 -7.09
N ARG A 29 -0.84 8.14 -7.30
CA ARG A 29 -2.27 8.47 -7.46
C ARG A 29 -2.67 9.12 -6.14
N PRO A 30 -3.18 10.38 -6.13
CA PRO A 30 -3.91 10.83 -4.95
C PRO A 30 -4.88 9.71 -4.64
N TRP A 31 -4.85 9.21 -3.40
CA TRP A 31 -5.88 8.29 -2.96
C TRP A 31 -7.20 8.93 -3.39
N PRO A 32 -8.09 8.25 -4.14
CA PRO A 32 -9.23 8.94 -4.67
C PRO A 32 -9.99 9.44 -3.45
N GLU A 33 -9.97 10.75 -3.24
CA GLU A 33 -10.78 11.40 -2.21
C GLU A 33 -12.27 11.06 -2.46
N ALA A 34 -12.58 10.75 -3.73
CA ALA A 34 -13.82 10.17 -4.24
C ALA A 34 -14.09 8.69 -3.86
N ALA A 35 -13.08 7.89 -3.50
CA ALA A 35 -13.28 6.48 -3.14
C ALA A 35 -13.96 6.35 -1.76
N PHE A 36 -13.70 7.26 -0.83
CA PHE A 36 -14.33 7.20 0.49
C PHE A 36 -15.69 7.90 0.57
N THR A 37 -16.23 8.36 -0.56
CA THR A 37 -17.51 9.09 -0.58
C THR A 37 -18.73 8.16 -0.50
N GLU A 38 -18.55 6.87 -0.80
CA GLU A 38 -19.61 5.88 -0.68
C GLU A 38 -19.54 5.21 0.70
N ILE A 39 -20.44 5.65 1.58
CA ILE A 39 -20.70 4.98 2.86
C ILE A 39 -21.16 3.56 2.55
N GLY A 40 -20.49 2.57 3.13
CA GLY A 40 -20.87 1.16 3.01
C GLY A 40 -20.67 0.41 4.31
N THR A 41 -20.81 -0.92 4.26
CA THR A 41 -20.75 -1.82 5.42
C THR A 41 -19.42 -2.59 5.51
N HIS A 42 -18.42 -2.20 4.73
CA HIS A 42 -17.15 -2.91 4.65
C HIS A 42 -16.07 -2.22 5.49
N ALA A 43 -15.11 -3.00 5.94
CA ALA A 43 -13.92 -2.53 6.63
C ALA A 43 -12.66 -3.19 6.04
N VAL A 44 -11.53 -2.52 6.21
CA VAL A 44 -10.21 -3.02 5.83
C VAL A 44 -9.50 -3.48 7.09
N VAL A 45 -9.15 -4.75 7.11
CA VAL A 45 -8.45 -5.39 8.22
C VAL A 45 -7.05 -5.76 7.77
N LEU A 46 -6.04 -5.27 8.49
CA LEU A 46 -4.65 -5.64 8.33
C LEU A 46 -4.40 -6.96 9.07
N ASP A 47 -4.26 -8.06 8.32
CA ASP A 47 -3.99 -9.37 8.91
C ASP A 47 -2.50 -9.60 9.13
N ALA A 48 -1.63 -9.08 8.26
CA ALA A 48 -0.19 -9.14 8.46
C ALA A 48 0.56 -7.99 7.78
N VAL A 49 1.69 -7.61 8.35
CA VAL A 49 2.51 -6.49 7.88
C VAL A 49 3.49 -6.90 6.78
N GLY A 50 3.93 -8.16 6.78
CA GLY A 50 5.00 -8.63 5.91
C GLY A 50 6.36 -8.03 6.28
N GLU A 51 7.30 -8.07 5.34
CA GLU A 51 8.71 -7.70 5.56
C GLU A 51 9.00 -6.20 5.42
N GLN A 52 7.99 -5.40 5.04
CA GLN A 52 8.15 -3.97 4.72
C GLN A 52 7.30 -3.06 5.64
N PRO A 53 7.47 -3.10 6.97
CA PRO A 53 6.61 -2.37 7.92
C PRO A 53 6.61 -0.86 7.70
N VAL A 54 7.73 -0.27 7.28
CA VAL A 54 7.80 1.17 6.98
C VAL A 54 6.95 1.54 5.76
N ALA A 55 6.88 0.67 4.75
CA ALA A 55 6.02 0.89 3.58
C ALA A 55 4.55 0.83 3.98
N VAL A 56 4.18 -0.16 4.79
CA VAL A 56 2.81 -0.35 5.30
C VAL A 56 2.39 0.83 6.18
N ILE A 57 3.23 1.30 7.10
CA ILE A 57 2.93 2.48 7.94
C ILE A 57 2.65 3.70 7.06
N ARG A 58 3.46 3.93 6.02
CA ARG A 58 3.25 5.06 5.10
C ARG A 58 1.94 4.95 4.36
N GLU A 59 1.59 3.74 3.93
CA GLU A 59 0.37 3.48 3.19
C GLU A 59 -0.87 3.64 4.09
N VAL A 60 -0.83 3.11 5.32
CA VAL A 60 -1.85 3.32 6.35
C VAL A 60 -2.07 4.81 6.57
N ARG A 61 -1.02 5.61 6.77
CA ARG A 61 -1.14 7.06 6.94
C ARG A 61 -1.75 7.75 5.73
N ARG A 62 -1.38 7.32 4.53
CA ARG A 62 -1.89 7.87 3.28
C ARG A 62 -3.39 7.62 3.13
N MET A 63 -3.88 6.43 3.47
CA MET A 63 -5.29 6.06 3.31
C MET A 63 -6.18 6.55 4.46
N THR A 64 -5.68 6.58 5.71
CA THR A 64 -6.50 6.91 6.90
C THR A 64 -6.36 8.36 7.36
N GLY A 65 -5.31 9.06 6.90
CA GLY A 65 -4.94 10.38 7.42
C GLY A 65 -4.39 10.33 8.85
N TRP A 66 -4.12 9.14 9.41
CA TRP A 66 -3.60 9.01 10.77
C TRP A 66 -2.20 9.62 10.90
N ASP A 67 -1.92 10.11 12.10
CA ASP A 67 -0.60 10.53 12.49
C ASP A 67 0.35 9.31 12.57
N LEU A 68 1.65 9.59 12.62
CA LEU A 68 2.67 8.54 12.60
C LEU A 68 2.55 7.58 13.79
N VAL A 69 2.20 8.09 14.98
CA VAL A 69 2.14 7.28 16.20
C VAL A 69 1.00 6.28 16.06
N ARG A 70 -0.20 6.76 15.72
CA ARG A 70 -1.36 5.89 15.53
C ARG A 70 -1.15 4.85 14.43
N ALA A 71 -0.58 5.24 13.30
CA ALA A 71 -0.30 4.30 12.21
C ALA A 71 0.76 3.25 12.59
N LYS A 72 1.83 3.66 13.27
CA LYS A 72 2.85 2.72 13.77
C LYS A 72 2.25 1.73 14.77
N HIS A 73 1.46 2.21 15.73
CA HIS A 73 0.80 1.33 16.69
C HIS A 73 -0.12 0.30 16.03
N ALA A 74 -0.87 0.68 15.00
CA ALA A 74 -1.73 -0.25 14.27
C ALA A 74 -0.92 -1.32 13.52
N VAL A 75 0.20 -0.92 12.92
CA VAL A 75 1.10 -1.86 12.21
C VAL A 75 1.83 -2.77 13.19
N ASP A 76 2.35 -2.24 14.30
CA ASP A 76 3.03 -3.06 15.33
C ASP A 76 2.08 -4.05 16.03
N ALA A 77 0.78 -3.75 16.07
CA ALA A 77 -0.23 -4.63 16.64
C ALA A 77 -0.61 -5.79 15.70
N ALA A 78 -0.29 -5.68 14.40
CA ALA A 78 -0.50 -6.75 13.44
C ALA A 78 0.72 -7.70 13.41
N PRO A 79 0.51 -9.02 13.20
CA PRO A 79 1.60 -9.95 13.10
C PRO A 79 2.43 -9.70 11.84
N VAL A 80 3.70 -10.09 11.87
CA VAL A 80 4.59 -9.98 10.70
C VAL A 80 4.14 -10.92 9.57
N GLN A 81 3.63 -12.10 9.91
CA GLN A 81 3.12 -13.07 8.94
C GLN A 81 1.74 -13.59 9.35
N ALA A 82 0.85 -13.71 8.37
CA ALA A 82 -0.43 -14.37 8.56
C ALA A 82 -0.22 -15.89 8.40
N PRO A 83 -0.58 -16.73 9.39
CA PRO A 83 -0.57 -18.17 9.22
C PRO A 83 -1.53 -18.55 8.09
N ALA A 84 -1.07 -19.35 7.13
CA ALA A 84 -1.92 -19.82 6.04
C ALA A 84 -3.12 -20.60 6.61
N GLY A 85 -4.34 -20.13 6.28
CA GLY A 85 -5.59 -20.79 6.68
C GLY A 85 -6.16 -20.38 8.05
N THR A 86 -5.56 -19.41 8.76
CA THR A 86 -6.10 -18.90 10.03
C THR A 86 -6.60 -17.47 9.88
N THR A 87 -7.89 -17.25 10.17
CA THR A 87 -8.44 -15.90 10.40
C THR A 87 -7.78 -15.34 11.65
N THR A 88 -6.68 -14.62 11.45
CA THR A 88 -6.00 -13.96 12.56
C THR A 88 -6.82 -12.75 12.98
N GLN A 89 -6.76 -12.41 14.28
CA GLN A 89 -7.38 -11.20 14.82
C GLN A 89 -6.60 -9.99 14.29
N GLY A 90 -6.89 -9.59 13.06
CA GLY A 90 -6.24 -8.47 12.38
C GLY A 90 -6.69 -7.11 12.91
N VAL A 91 -5.99 -6.06 12.49
CA VAL A 91 -6.24 -4.69 12.94
C VAL A 91 -7.15 -3.98 11.96
N VAL A 92 -8.30 -3.50 12.42
CA VAL A 92 -9.22 -2.70 11.60
C VAL A 92 -8.60 -1.32 11.37
N LEU A 93 -8.30 -0.99 10.12
CA LEU A 93 -7.71 0.29 9.75
C LEU A 93 -8.80 1.34 9.46
N VAL A 94 -9.82 0.95 8.70
CA VAL A 94 -10.94 1.82 8.31
C VAL A 94 -12.20 0.95 8.19
N ALA A 95 -13.34 1.49 8.63
CA ALA A 95 -14.66 0.89 8.50
C ALA A 95 -15.63 1.87 7.81
N GLY A 96 -16.80 1.38 7.39
CA GLY A 96 -17.80 2.21 6.73
C GLY A 96 -17.57 2.39 5.23
N LEU A 97 -16.81 1.49 4.61
CA LEU A 97 -16.39 1.56 3.21
C LEU A 97 -17.39 0.87 2.29
N SER A 98 -17.52 1.37 1.06
CA SER A 98 -18.07 0.56 -0.03
C SER A 98 -17.14 -0.61 -0.37
N ALA A 99 -17.69 -1.64 -1.00
CA ALA A 99 -16.92 -2.83 -1.40
C ALA A 99 -15.75 -2.46 -2.34
N ALA A 100 -15.98 -1.54 -3.28
CA ALA A 100 -14.96 -1.08 -4.23
C ALA A 100 -13.78 -0.41 -3.50
N SER A 101 -14.08 0.42 -2.50
CA SER A 101 -13.07 1.17 -1.76
C SER A 101 -12.31 0.31 -0.77
N ALA A 102 -12.99 -0.64 -0.13
CA ALA A 102 -12.33 -1.65 0.71
C ALA A 102 -11.41 -2.56 -0.12
N ALA A 103 -11.82 -2.95 -1.33
CA ALA A 103 -10.99 -3.75 -2.23
C ALA A 103 -9.75 -2.97 -2.72
N ALA A 104 -9.94 -1.72 -3.17
CA ALA A 104 -8.83 -0.85 -3.58
C ALA A 104 -7.83 -0.62 -2.43
N ALA A 105 -8.33 -0.53 -1.19
CA ALA A 105 -7.49 -0.41 -0.02
C ALA A 105 -6.67 -1.66 0.28
N CYS A 106 -7.27 -2.84 0.14
CA CYS A 106 -6.56 -4.10 0.30
C CYS A 106 -5.48 -4.27 -0.78
N GLU A 107 -5.77 -3.92 -2.03
CA GLU A 107 -4.78 -3.96 -3.12
C GLU A 107 -3.60 -3.02 -2.85
N ALA A 108 -3.85 -1.83 -2.31
CA ALA A 108 -2.80 -0.87 -1.98
C ALA A 108 -1.89 -1.38 -0.83
N LEU A 109 -2.49 -1.99 0.19
CA LEU A 109 -1.74 -2.63 1.28
C LEU A 109 -0.95 -3.86 0.78
N ALA A 110 -1.53 -4.65 -0.11
CA ALA A 110 -0.83 -5.77 -0.77
C ALA A 110 0.36 -5.28 -1.60
N ALA A 111 0.21 -4.18 -2.33
CA ALA A 111 1.31 -3.55 -3.05
C ALA A 111 2.42 -3.02 -2.13
N ALA A 112 2.08 -2.64 -0.89
CA ALA A 112 3.04 -2.27 0.15
C ALA A 112 3.70 -3.49 0.85
N GLY A 113 3.28 -4.71 0.51
CA GLY A 113 3.81 -5.96 1.07
C GLY A 113 3.07 -6.47 2.31
N ALA A 114 1.91 -5.91 2.64
CA ALA A 114 1.04 -6.38 3.71
C ALA A 114 -0.03 -7.37 3.21
N THR A 115 -0.51 -8.22 4.11
CA THR A 115 -1.74 -9.00 3.91
C THR A 115 -2.89 -8.26 4.56
N ALA A 116 -3.86 -7.84 3.76
CA ALA A 116 -5.09 -7.22 4.23
C ALA A 116 -6.30 -7.91 3.61
N ARG A 117 -7.42 -7.85 4.31
CA ARG A 117 -8.70 -8.39 3.85
C ARG A 117 -9.83 -7.40 4.05
N VAL A 118 -10.88 -7.59 3.26
CA VAL A 118 -12.15 -6.92 3.44
C VAL A 118 -12.98 -7.70 4.48
N ALA A 119 -13.57 -6.99 5.44
CA ALA A 119 -14.54 -7.53 6.37
C ALA A 119 -15.89 -6.85 6.13
N GLU A 120 -16.97 -7.62 6.13
CA GLU A 120 -18.34 -7.13 5.95
C GLU A 120 -19.06 -6.99 7.31
N GLY A 121 -20.07 -6.12 7.38
CA GLY A 121 -21.00 -6.03 8.52
C GLY A 121 -20.56 -5.10 9.66
N TRP A 122 -19.91 -3.99 9.34
CA TRP A 122 -19.45 -2.97 10.30
C TRP A 122 -20.42 -1.81 10.48
#